data_AF-A0A5K1UL72-F1
#
_entry.id   AF-A0A5K1UL72-F1
#
_cell.length_a   1.000
_cell.length_b   1.000
_cell.length_c   1.000
_cell.angle_alpha   90.00
_cell.angle_beta   90.00
_cell.angle_gamma   90.00
#
_symmetry.space_group_name_H-M   'P 1'
#
loop_
_entity.id
_entity.type
_entity.pdbx_description
1 polymer ?
#
loop_
_entity_poly.entity_id
_entity_poly.type
_entity_poly.pdbx_seq_one_letter_code
_entity_poly.pdbx_strand_id
1 'polypeptide(L)'
;MIYFQNPEEKGVSWIWRIIVIIAFEFLEMSVFLIPLDVLNAGPPEPIIPMQIFWYIVYYGMIVFAAIILPFGLCWYNQEEDTSCVKKIVYSFIFALIFLVVAAVFCVIFYIIFGVAEVPVNYQSGDLDLTSFNLDNIKAANVRPENDDEESTISFRISPVLFIISGISTIGYVLVLFFGGLGFAT
;
A
#
# COMPACT_ATOMS: atom_id res chain seq x y z
N MET A 1 19.55 -24.87 12.38
CA MET A 1 18.60 -24.64 13.50
C MET A 1 17.52 -25.73 13.53
N ILE A 2 17.90 -26.99 13.76
CA ILE A 2 16.95 -28.11 13.96
C ILE A 2 17.26 -28.84 15.27
N TYR A 3 18.50 -28.72 15.76
CA TYR A 3 19.00 -29.43 16.94
C TYR A 3 18.68 -28.74 18.28
N PHE A 4 18.30 -27.46 18.25
CA PHE A 4 17.90 -26.66 19.44
C PHE A 4 16.43 -26.24 19.39
N GLN A 5 15.60 -26.95 18.63
CA GLN A 5 14.15 -26.73 18.73
C GLN A 5 13.65 -27.36 20.01
N ASN A 6 12.89 -26.60 20.80
CA ASN A 6 12.17 -27.14 21.94
C ASN A 6 11.31 -28.32 21.41
N PRO A 7 11.33 -29.52 22.02
CA PRO A 7 10.59 -30.68 21.52
C PRO A 7 9.09 -30.42 21.28
N GLU A 8 8.54 -29.42 21.97
CA GLU A 8 7.16 -28.92 21.83
C GLU A 8 6.91 -28.15 20.51
N GLU A 9 7.93 -27.52 19.91
CA GLU A 9 7.80 -26.76 18.65
C GLU A 9 7.96 -27.60 17.37
N LYS A 10 8.19 -28.92 17.51
CA LYS A 10 8.40 -29.82 16.37
C LYS A 10 7.13 -30.00 15.56
N GLY A 11 7.09 -29.37 14.38
CA GLY A 11 6.06 -29.63 13.36
C GLY A 11 4.95 -28.58 13.27
N VAL A 12 4.94 -27.55 14.12
CA VAL A 12 3.99 -26.42 14.01
C VAL A 12 4.60 -25.21 13.31
N SER A 13 5.93 -25.05 13.34
CA SER A 13 6.60 -23.85 12.79
C SER A 13 6.50 -23.69 11.26
N TRP A 14 6.22 -24.76 10.50
CA TRP A 14 6.22 -24.70 9.04
C TRP A 14 5.00 -23.94 8.48
N ILE A 15 3.86 -23.97 9.17
CA ILE A 15 2.65 -23.21 8.77
C ILE A 15 2.95 -21.72 8.79
N TRP A 16 3.61 -21.23 9.84
CA TRP A 16 4.02 -19.82 9.93
C TRP A 16 5.01 -19.43 8.84
N ARG A 17 5.92 -20.33 8.47
CA ARG A 17 6.85 -20.09 7.35
C ARG A 17 6.11 -19.93 6.02
N ILE A 18 5.10 -20.76 5.75
CA ILE A 18 4.29 -20.65 4.53
C ILE A 18 3.53 -19.31 4.52
N ILE A 19 2.93 -18.93 5.64
CA ILE A 19 2.22 -17.66 5.77
C ILE A 19 3.17 -16.50 5.43
N VAL A 20 4.37 -16.48 5.99
CA VAL A 20 5.39 -15.45 5.70
C VAL A 20 5.77 -15.46 4.21
N ILE A 21 5.99 -16.63 3.59
CA ILE A 21 6.31 -16.72 2.15
C ILE A 21 5.18 -16.11 1.32
N ILE A 22 3.92 -16.46 1.60
CA ILE A 22 2.75 -15.89 0.91
C ILE A 22 2.69 -14.37 1.08
N ALA A 23 3.04 -13.84 2.25
CA ALA A 23 3.09 -12.40 2.48
C ALA A 23 4.11 -11.70 1.56
N PHE A 24 5.30 -12.29 1.42
CA PHE A 24 6.33 -11.79 0.53
C PHE A 24 5.92 -11.86 -0.95
N GLU A 25 5.24 -12.93 -1.36
CA GLU A 25 4.71 -13.07 -2.73
C GLU A 25 3.69 -11.97 -3.07
N PHE A 26 2.77 -11.65 -2.14
CA PHE A 26 1.83 -10.53 -2.32
C PHE A 26 2.55 -9.19 -2.41
N LEU A 27 3.60 -8.99 -1.62
CA LEU A 27 4.40 -7.77 -1.65
C LEU A 27 5.14 -7.64 -2.99
N GLU A 28 5.80 -8.69 -3.46
CA GLU A 28 6.51 -8.71 -4.74
C GLU A 28 5.56 -8.47 -5.92
N MET A 29 4.39 -9.13 -5.92
CA MET A 29 3.34 -8.86 -6.91
C MET A 29 2.92 -7.38 -6.93
N SER A 30 2.78 -6.75 -5.76
CA SER A 30 2.40 -5.33 -5.69
C SER A 30 3.45 -4.40 -6.32
N VAL A 31 4.73 -4.75 -6.24
CA VAL A 31 5.83 -3.99 -6.87
C VAL A 31 5.81 -4.19 -8.38
N PHE A 32 5.58 -5.41 -8.87
CA PHE A 32 5.54 -5.69 -10.30
C PHE A 32 4.29 -5.19 -11.02
N LEU A 33 3.20 -4.89 -10.29
CA LEU A 33 2.03 -4.26 -10.90
C LEU A 33 2.34 -2.88 -11.48
N ILE A 34 3.26 -2.11 -10.89
CA ILE A 34 3.60 -0.77 -11.37
C ILE A 34 4.21 -0.80 -12.79
N PRO A 35 5.31 -1.53 -13.07
CA PRO A 35 5.85 -1.59 -14.43
C PRO A 35 4.87 -2.26 -15.40
N LEU A 36 4.08 -3.25 -14.95
CA LEU A 36 3.07 -3.87 -15.80
C LEU A 36 1.96 -2.88 -16.21
N ASP A 37 1.53 -1.99 -15.29
CA ASP A 37 0.57 -0.93 -15.56
C ASP A 37 1.14 0.07 -16.59
N VAL A 38 2.40 0.49 -16.42
CA VAL A 38 3.08 1.38 -17.38
C VAL A 38 3.18 0.75 -18.77
N LEU A 39 3.50 -0.55 -18.85
CA LEU A 39 3.57 -1.28 -20.12
C LEU A 39 2.18 -1.40 -20.79
N ASN A 40 1.12 -1.47 -20.00
CA ASN A 40 -0.25 -1.64 -20.48
C ASN A 40 -0.98 -0.31 -20.77
N ALA A 41 -0.43 0.84 -20.35
CA ALA A 41 -1.00 2.17 -20.55
C ALA A 41 -0.67 2.79 -21.93
N GLY A 42 0.28 2.21 -22.68
CA GLY A 42 0.71 2.71 -23.98
C GLY A 42 -0.21 2.26 -25.13
N PRO A 43 -0.27 2.98 -26.27
CA PRO A 43 -0.98 2.53 -27.47
C PRO A 43 -0.40 1.20 -28.00
N PRO A 44 -1.23 0.27 -28.52
CA PRO A 44 -2.69 0.33 -28.75
C PRO A 44 -3.52 0.19 -27.46
N GLU A 45 -4.86 0.23 -27.54
CA GLU A 45 -5.73 0.16 -26.36
C GLU A 45 -5.34 -0.93 -25.35
N PRO A 46 -5.49 -0.68 -24.02
CA PRO A 46 -5.05 -1.60 -22.98
C PRO A 46 -5.66 -2.99 -23.15
N ILE A 47 -4.81 -4.01 -23.23
CA ILE A 47 -5.23 -5.41 -23.39
C ILE A 47 -5.54 -6.05 -22.03
N ILE A 48 -4.79 -5.66 -20.99
CA ILE A 48 -4.91 -6.24 -19.66
C ILE A 48 -5.85 -5.37 -18.81
N PRO A 49 -6.86 -5.94 -18.14
CA PRO A 49 -7.73 -5.20 -17.23
C PRO A 49 -7.01 -4.89 -15.91
N MET A 50 -6.11 -3.90 -15.93
CA MET A 50 -5.18 -3.62 -14.84
C MET A 50 -5.88 -3.30 -13.50
N GLN A 51 -7.03 -2.63 -13.57
CA GLN A 51 -7.84 -2.29 -12.40
C GLN A 51 -8.26 -3.54 -11.59
N ILE A 52 -8.56 -4.66 -12.27
CA ILE A 52 -8.93 -5.91 -11.61
C ILE A 52 -7.72 -6.51 -10.89
N PHE A 53 -6.54 -6.48 -11.52
CA PHE A 53 -5.30 -6.97 -10.93
C PHE A 53 -4.93 -6.21 -9.67
N TRP A 54 -5.02 -4.88 -9.71
CA TRP A 54 -4.84 -4.02 -8.53
C TRP A 54 -5.79 -4.40 -7.39
N TYR A 55 -7.08 -4.60 -7.69
CA TYR A 55 -8.05 -5.02 -6.68
C TYR A 55 -7.72 -6.38 -6.07
N ILE A 56 -7.33 -7.37 -6.87
CA ILE A 56 -6.99 -8.71 -6.38
C ILE A 56 -5.81 -8.64 -5.41
N VAL A 57 -4.73 -7.98 -5.79
CA VAL A 57 -3.52 -7.89 -4.96
C VAL A 57 -3.80 -7.11 -3.69
N TYR A 58 -4.42 -5.94 -3.78
CA TYR A 58 -4.64 -5.09 -2.62
C TYR A 58 -5.70 -5.63 -1.65
N TYR A 59 -6.81 -6.20 -2.14
CA TYR A 59 -7.75 -6.88 -1.24
C TYR A 59 -7.12 -8.12 -0.60
N GLY A 60 -6.28 -8.85 -1.34
CA GLY A 60 -5.48 -9.95 -0.79
C GLY A 60 -4.59 -9.50 0.36
N MET A 61 -3.85 -8.40 0.18
CA MET A 61 -3.01 -7.81 1.23
C MET A 61 -3.82 -7.37 2.46
N ILE A 62 -4.99 -6.74 2.26
CA ILE A 62 -5.88 -6.34 3.36
C ILE A 62 -6.37 -7.55 4.15
N VAL A 63 -6.86 -8.59 3.46
CA VAL A 63 -7.31 -9.84 4.11
C VAL A 63 -6.17 -10.49 4.88
N PHE A 64 -4.97 -10.51 4.30
CA PHE A 64 -3.79 -11.07 4.94
C PHE A 64 -3.45 -10.32 6.22
N ALA A 65 -3.39 -8.99 6.16
CA ALA A 65 -3.02 -8.15 7.29
C ALA A 65 -4.09 -8.08 8.39
N ALA A 66 -5.38 -7.99 8.03
CA ALA A 66 -6.47 -7.76 8.96
C ALA A 66 -7.12 -9.04 9.50
N ILE A 67 -6.92 -10.18 8.85
CA ILE A 67 -7.55 -11.46 9.24
C ILE A 67 -6.50 -12.52 9.51
N ILE A 68 -5.66 -12.85 8.52
CA ILE A 68 -4.74 -13.99 8.61
C ILE A 68 -3.67 -13.75 9.69
N LEU A 69 -3.05 -12.56 9.72
CA LEU A 69 -2.05 -12.20 10.73
C LEU A 69 -2.60 -12.19 12.17
N PRO A 70 -3.69 -11.46 12.51
CA PRO A 70 -4.20 -11.44 13.88
C PRO A 70 -4.76 -12.81 14.30
N PHE A 71 -5.38 -13.56 13.39
CA PHE A 71 -5.74 -14.95 13.63
C PHE A 71 -4.48 -15.75 14.01
N GLY A 72 -3.42 -15.57 13.24
CA GLY A 72 -2.18 -16.29 13.42
C GLY A 72 -1.49 -15.98 14.75
N LEU A 73 -1.42 -14.70 15.10
CA LEU A 73 -0.86 -14.22 16.35
C LEU A 73 -1.63 -14.78 17.56
N CYS A 74 -2.96 -14.80 17.49
CA CYS A 74 -3.78 -15.36 18.57
C CYS A 74 -3.60 -16.87 18.69
N TRP A 75 -3.57 -17.59 17.56
CA TRP A 75 -3.32 -19.02 17.54
C TRP A 75 -1.97 -19.39 18.16
N TYR A 76 -0.92 -18.65 17.81
CA TYR A 76 0.43 -18.88 18.33
C TYR A 76 0.53 -18.65 19.84
N ASN A 77 -0.20 -17.68 20.38
CA ASN A 77 -0.16 -17.35 21.81
C ASN A 77 -1.07 -18.23 22.70
N GLN A 78 -1.79 -19.19 22.12
CA GLN A 78 -2.68 -20.07 22.88
C GLN A 78 -1.94 -21.28 23.44
N GLU A 79 -2.26 -21.64 24.69
CA GLU A 79 -1.70 -22.79 25.39
C GLU A 79 -1.90 -24.10 24.61
N GLU A 80 -0.88 -24.97 24.63
CA GLU A 80 -0.88 -26.22 23.87
C GLU A 80 -2.04 -27.15 24.25
N ASP A 81 -2.42 -27.17 25.53
CA ASP A 81 -3.44 -28.05 26.11
C ASP A 81 -4.89 -27.70 25.72
N THR A 82 -5.12 -26.56 25.05
CA THR A 82 -6.47 -26.21 24.60
C THR A 82 -6.87 -27.03 23.37
N SER A 83 -8.10 -27.58 23.38
CA SER A 83 -8.65 -28.32 22.24
C SER A 83 -8.58 -27.51 20.93
N CYS A 84 -8.15 -28.13 19.84
CA CYS A 84 -7.98 -27.46 18.53
C CYS A 84 -9.22 -26.67 18.08
N VAL A 85 -10.43 -27.18 18.34
CA VAL A 85 -11.67 -26.48 17.97
C VAL A 85 -11.82 -25.18 18.75
N LYS A 86 -11.52 -25.19 20.05
CA LYS A 86 -11.55 -23.98 20.87
C LYS A 86 -10.50 -22.99 20.39
N LYS A 87 -9.30 -23.46 20.01
CA LYS A 87 -8.24 -22.62 19.45
C LYS A 87 -8.68 -21.89 18.19
N ILE A 88 -9.35 -22.58 17.27
CA ILE A 88 -9.84 -21.98 16.01
C ILE A 88 -10.86 -20.89 16.34
N VAL A 89 -11.83 -21.20 17.20
CA VAL A 89 -12.91 -20.27 17.54
C VAL A 89 -12.38 -19.02 18.22
N TYR A 90 -11.51 -19.15 19.22
CA TYR A 90 -10.93 -18.00 19.91
C TYR A 90 -10.08 -17.14 18.99
N SER A 91 -9.25 -17.76 18.14
CA SER A 91 -8.41 -17.04 17.17
C SER A 91 -9.25 -16.29 16.14
N PHE A 92 -10.37 -16.88 15.71
CA PHE A 92 -11.30 -16.24 14.78
C PHE A 92 -12.04 -15.06 15.41
N ILE A 93 -12.54 -15.21 16.64
CA ILE A 93 -13.17 -14.11 17.39
C ILE A 93 -12.18 -12.96 17.59
N PHE A 94 -10.93 -13.28 17.95
CA PHE A 94 -9.88 -12.27 18.08
C PHE A 94 -9.62 -11.53 16.76
N ALA A 95 -9.47 -12.26 15.65
CA ALA A 95 -9.29 -11.65 14.33
C ALA A 95 -10.47 -10.74 13.95
N LEU A 96 -11.71 -11.13 14.29
CA LEU A 96 -12.89 -10.31 14.04
C LEU A 96 -12.90 -9.03 14.89
N ILE A 97 -12.57 -9.12 16.18
CA ILE A 97 -12.44 -7.95 17.05
C ILE A 97 -11.35 -7.02 16.51
N PHE A 98 -10.19 -7.57 16.13
CA PHE A 98 -9.11 -6.80 15.53
C PHE A 98 -9.55 -6.10 14.24
N LEU A 99 -10.27 -6.78 13.36
CA LEU A 99 -10.80 -6.20 12.13
C LEU A 99 -11.74 -5.02 12.40
N VAL A 100 -12.63 -5.15 13.39
CA VAL A 100 -13.54 -4.06 13.77
C VAL A 100 -12.76 -2.86 14.31
N VAL A 101 -11.79 -3.10 15.19
CA VAL A 101 -10.93 -2.03 15.74
C VAL A 101 -10.14 -1.36 14.61
N ALA A 102 -9.48 -2.13 13.74
CA ALA A 102 -8.73 -1.62 12.61
C ALA A 102 -9.60 -0.79 11.66
N ALA A 103 -10.83 -1.24 11.38
CA ALA A 103 -11.78 -0.51 10.55
C ALA A 103 -12.16 0.85 11.17
N VAL A 104 -12.42 0.90 12.48
CA VAL A 104 -12.71 2.15 13.20
C VAL A 104 -11.53 3.12 13.10
N PHE A 105 -10.30 2.65 13.34
CA PHE A 105 -9.10 3.48 13.17
C PHE A 105 -8.96 3.99 11.73
N CYS A 106 -9.18 3.14 10.72
CA CYS A 106 -9.14 3.55 9.31
C CYS A 106 -10.15 4.64 8.99
N VAL A 107 -11.39 4.54 9.51
CA VAL A 107 -12.43 5.56 9.31
C VAL A 107 -12.03 6.89 9.96
N ILE A 108 -11.53 6.85 11.20
CA ILE A 108 -11.06 8.06 11.90
C ILE A 108 -9.95 8.73 11.10
N PHE A 109 -8.93 7.98 10.69
CA PHE A 109 -7.82 8.52 9.90
C PHE A 109 -8.27 9.05 8.54
N TYR A 110 -9.23 8.38 7.88
CA TYR A 110 -9.76 8.84 6.60
C TYR A 110 -10.53 10.17 6.72
N ILE A 111 -11.21 10.40 7.84
CA ILE A 111 -11.90 11.68 8.07
C ILE A 111 -10.89 12.81 8.25
N ILE A 112 -9.75 12.55 8.91
CA ILE A 112 -8.73 13.56 9.23
C ILE A 112 -7.81 13.83 8.02
N PHE A 113 -7.38 12.78 7.32
CA PHE A 113 -6.32 12.84 6.30
C PHE A 113 -6.79 12.44 4.89
N GLY A 114 -8.09 12.24 4.67
CA GLY A 114 -8.64 11.79 3.39
C GLY A 114 -8.68 12.85 2.28
N VAL A 115 -8.12 14.03 2.52
CA VAL A 115 -8.03 15.13 1.55
C VAL A 115 -6.56 15.33 1.18
N ALA A 116 -6.25 15.23 -0.11
CA ALA A 116 -4.95 15.58 -0.64
C ALA A 116 -5.02 17.00 -1.21
N GLU A 117 -4.05 17.83 -0.84
CA GLU A 117 -3.85 19.16 -1.39
C GLU A 117 -2.56 19.15 -2.19
N VAL A 118 -2.64 19.53 -3.47
CA VAL A 118 -1.49 19.61 -4.36
C VAL A 118 -1.29 21.08 -4.76
N PRO A 119 -0.16 21.69 -4.41
CA PRO A 119 0.17 23.03 -4.89
C PRO A 119 0.46 22.96 -6.39
N VAL A 120 -0.20 23.81 -7.17
CA VAL A 120 0.06 23.94 -8.60
C VAL A 120 0.52 25.36 -8.91
N ASN A 121 1.57 25.44 -9.71
CA ASN A 121 2.04 26.71 -10.26
C ASN A 121 1.47 26.82 -11.67
N TYR A 122 0.50 27.73 -11.86
CA TYR A 122 0.03 28.05 -13.20
C TYR A 122 1.00 29.06 -13.82
N GLN A 123 1.48 28.74 -15.02
CA GLN A 123 2.17 29.70 -15.87
C GLN A 123 1.21 30.10 -16.98
N SER A 124 0.59 31.26 -16.82
CA SER A 124 -0.27 31.88 -17.83
C SER A 124 0.60 32.76 -18.72
N GLY A 125 0.73 32.41 -19.99
CA GLY A 125 1.40 33.23 -20.99
C GLY A 125 0.40 33.63 -22.07
N ASP A 126 0.12 34.92 -22.20
CA ASP A 126 -0.74 35.41 -23.28
C ASP A 126 0.03 35.37 -24.60
N LEU A 127 -0.49 34.64 -25.58
CA LEU A 127 0.14 34.56 -26.90
C LEU A 127 -0.23 35.81 -27.69
N ASP A 128 0.70 36.75 -27.79
CA ASP A 128 0.55 37.90 -28.67
C ASP A 128 0.57 37.46 -30.15
N LEU A 129 -0.62 37.24 -30.70
CA LEU A 129 -0.86 36.80 -32.08
C LEU A 129 -0.49 37.86 -33.12
N THR A 130 -0.15 39.10 -32.72
CA THR A 130 0.20 40.17 -33.67
C THR A 130 1.66 40.12 -34.12
N SER A 131 2.52 39.35 -33.44
CA SER A 131 3.94 39.15 -33.76
C SER A 131 4.28 37.70 -34.18
N PHE A 132 3.28 36.91 -34.57
CA PHE A 132 3.39 35.49 -34.87
C PHE A 132 4.31 35.23 -36.09
N ASN A 133 5.60 35.00 -35.82
CA ASN A 133 6.60 34.60 -36.83
C ASN A 133 6.99 33.15 -36.61
N LEU A 134 6.59 32.27 -37.52
CA LEU A 134 6.79 30.82 -37.46
C LEU A 134 8.28 30.43 -37.36
N ASP A 135 9.18 31.30 -37.83
CA ASP A 135 10.63 31.05 -37.84
C ASP A 135 11.31 31.31 -36.49
N ASN A 136 10.66 32.02 -35.56
CA ASN A 136 11.21 32.39 -34.24
C ASN A 136 10.78 31.47 -33.08
N ILE A 137 10.05 30.39 -33.36
CA ILE A 137 9.52 29.45 -32.34
C ILE A 137 10.64 28.72 -31.57
N LYS A 138 11.90 28.79 -32.02
CA LYS A 138 13.03 28.19 -31.30
C LYS A 138 13.69 29.07 -30.23
N ALA A 139 13.36 30.36 -30.11
CA ALA A 139 14.12 31.23 -29.19
C ALA A 139 13.42 32.49 -28.64
N ALA A 140 12.17 32.79 -29.01
CA ALA A 140 11.48 33.94 -28.43
C ALA A 140 10.86 33.55 -27.08
N ASN A 141 11.59 33.87 -26.02
CA ASN A 141 11.18 33.77 -24.62
C ASN A 141 9.76 34.30 -24.43
N VAL A 142 8.81 33.40 -24.23
CA VAL A 142 7.64 33.68 -23.39
C VAL A 142 8.24 34.02 -22.03
N ARG A 143 8.35 35.32 -21.72
CA ARG A 143 8.55 35.75 -20.35
C ARG A 143 7.19 35.54 -19.69
N PRO A 144 7.01 34.55 -18.81
CA PRO A 144 5.82 34.52 -18.00
C PRO A 144 5.79 35.82 -17.20
N GLU A 145 4.67 36.54 -17.29
CA GLU A 145 4.36 37.56 -16.28
C GLU A 145 4.23 36.79 -14.97
N ASN A 146 5.06 37.15 -13.98
CA ASN A 146 5.13 36.45 -12.70
C ASN A 146 3.89 36.78 -11.85
N ASP A 147 2.72 36.35 -12.32
CA ASP A 147 1.56 36.16 -11.46
C ASP A 147 1.69 34.74 -10.90
N ASP A 148 2.61 34.60 -9.94
CA ASP A 148 2.76 33.39 -9.11
C ASP A 148 1.55 33.30 -8.17
N GLU A 149 0.35 33.08 -8.73
CA GLU A 149 -0.82 32.71 -7.95
C GLU A 149 -0.66 31.24 -7.53
N GLU A 150 -0.06 31.04 -6.35
CA GLU A 150 -0.09 29.75 -5.66
C GLU A 150 -1.55 29.37 -5.44
N SER A 151 -2.00 28.38 -6.20
CA SER A 151 -3.34 27.84 -6.08
C SER A 151 -3.25 26.37 -5.73
N THR A 152 -4.07 25.97 -4.76
CA THR A 152 -4.08 24.60 -4.25
C THR A 152 -5.27 23.86 -4.82
N ILE A 153 -5.02 22.77 -5.54
CA ILE A 153 -6.09 21.86 -5.94
C ILE A 153 -6.26 20.84 -4.81
N SER A 154 -7.43 20.84 -4.18
CA SER A 154 -7.81 19.83 -3.19
C SER A 154 -8.69 18.77 -3.83
N PHE A 155 -8.36 17.49 -3.65
CA PHE A 155 -9.23 16.39 -4.05
C PHE A 155 -9.35 15.34 -2.94
N ARG A 156 -10.50 14.67 -2.90
CA ARG A 156 -10.76 13.64 -1.91
C ARG A 156 -10.21 12.30 -2.38
N ILE A 157 -9.38 11.67 -1.56
CA ILE A 157 -8.75 10.38 -1.86
C ILE A 157 -9.81 9.28 -1.71
N SER A 158 -9.75 8.25 -2.58
CA SER A 158 -10.58 7.05 -2.41
C SER A 158 -10.22 6.33 -1.09
N PRO A 159 -11.21 5.87 -0.30
CA PRO A 159 -10.95 5.16 0.96
C PRO A 159 -10.00 3.96 0.79
N VAL A 160 -10.11 3.24 -0.33
CA VAL A 160 -9.26 2.08 -0.63
C VAL A 160 -7.79 2.50 -0.78
N LEU A 161 -7.53 3.56 -1.55
CA LEU A 161 -6.17 4.09 -1.75
C LEU A 161 -5.59 4.63 -0.45
N PHE A 162 -6.42 5.26 0.38
CA PHE A 162 -6.00 5.75 1.69
C PHE A 162 -5.49 4.62 2.60
N ILE A 163 -6.23 3.51 2.68
CA ILE A 163 -5.85 2.35 3.50
C ILE A 163 -4.54 1.73 3.00
N ILE A 164 -4.41 1.52 1.69
CA ILE A 164 -3.22 0.92 1.08
C ILE A 164 -1.99 1.81 1.31
N SER A 165 -2.12 3.12 1.07
CA SER A 165 -1.05 4.08 1.28
C SER A 165 -0.63 4.12 2.75
N GLY A 166 -1.58 4.19 3.69
CA GLY A 166 -1.28 4.22 5.12
C GLY A 166 -0.53 2.97 5.60
N ILE A 167 -1.00 1.77 5.21
CA ILE A 167 -0.34 0.50 5.56
C ILE A 167 1.05 0.42 4.93
N SER A 168 1.20 0.85 3.68
CA SER A 168 2.48 0.84 2.96
C SER A 168 3.49 1.77 3.62
N THR A 169 3.09 3.00 3.99
CA THR A 169 3.97 3.95 4.67
C THR A 169 4.44 3.41 6.03
N ILE A 170 3.53 2.87 6.83
CA ILE A 170 3.89 2.24 8.12
C ILE A 170 4.84 1.06 7.90
N GLY A 171 4.56 0.21 6.91
CA GLY A 171 5.42 -0.91 6.54
C GLY A 171 6.83 -0.46 6.15
N TYR A 172 6.95 0.58 5.33
CA TYR A 172 8.24 1.15 4.94
C TYR A 172 9.02 1.68 6.14
N VAL A 173 8.35 2.40 7.05
CA VAL A 173 8.95 2.91 8.28
C VAL A 173 9.44 1.75 9.17
N LEU A 174 8.64 0.70 9.34
CA LEU A 174 9.04 -0.49 10.10
C LEU A 174 10.24 -1.21 9.47
N VAL A 175 10.29 -1.33 8.15
CA VAL A 175 11.44 -1.93 7.44
C VAL A 175 12.70 -1.07 7.61
N LEU A 176 12.59 0.27 7.58
CA LEU A 176 13.74 1.14 7.82
C LEU A 176 14.31 0.98 9.23
N PHE A 177 13.45 0.86 10.25
CA PHE A 177 13.91 0.70 11.64
C PHE A 177 14.36 -0.72 11.97
N PHE A 178 13.58 -1.74 11.61
CA PHE A 178 13.83 -3.13 12.01
C PHE A 178 14.57 -3.95 10.94
N GLY A 179 14.35 -3.66 9.66
CA GLY A 179 15.06 -4.32 8.55
C GLY A 179 16.51 -3.87 8.43
N GLY A 180 16.82 -2.61 8.75
CA GLY A 180 18.20 -2.09 8.77
C GLY A 180 19.06 -2.65 9.92
N LEU A 181 18.44 -2.98 11.06
CA LEU A 181 19.13 -3.58 12.21
C LEU A 181 19.44 -5.08 12.02
N GLY A 182 18.72 -5.77 11.12
CA GLY A 182 18.89 -7.21 10.89
C GLY A 182 20.05 -7.61 9.96
N PHE A 183 20.64 -6.68 9.22
CA PHE A 183 21.82 -6.93 8.36
C PHE A 183 23.15 -6.48 9.00
N ALA A 184 23.08 -5.84 10.16
CA ALA A 184 24.24 -5.30 10.88
C ALA A 184 24.53 -6.11 12.15
N THR A 185 24.54 -7.44 12.06
CA THR A 185 25.19 -8.35 13.03
C THR A 185 25.49 -9.69 12.38
#